data_AF-A0A674MS60-F1
#
_entry.id   AF-A0A674MS60-F1
#
_cell.length_a   1.000
_cell.length_b   1.000
_cell.length_c   1.000
_cell.angle_alpha   90.00
_cell.angle_beta   90.00
_cell.angle_gamma   90.00
#
_symmetry.space_group_name_H-M   'P 1'
#
loop_
_entity.id
_entity.type
_entity.pdbx_description
1 polymer ?
#
loop_
_entity_poly.entity_id
_entity_poly.type
_entity_poly.pdbx_seq_one_letter_code
_entity_poly.pdbx_strand_id
1 'polypeptide(L)'
;MRRDQVLKICANHWVTSAMKLEPMKGAEKAWVWSAMDFAGVEEGKIEQLAVRFKLQETANTFKQIFEESKIAQENKELMSPVAARVTTQEVHQPRCVFPADHLNTAVTVQPSPVKRI
;
A
#
# COMPACT_ATOMS: atom_id res chain seq x y z
N MET A 1 7.52 2.40 3.14
CA MET A 1 7.25 0.94 3.15
C MET A 1 8.54 0.16 2.99
N ARG A 2 8.69 -1.00 3.65
CA ARG A 2 9.88 -1.88 3.60
C ARG A 2 9.44 -3.32 3.30
N ARG A 3 10.31 -4.11 2.66
CA ARG A 3 10.07 -5.54 2.39
C ARG A 3 10.52 -6.40 3.56
N ASP A 4 9.75 -7.44 3.91
CA ASP A 4 9.97 -8.25 5.13
C ASP A 4 11.34 -8.96 5.18
N GLN A 5 11.78 -9.59 4.08
CA GLN A 5 13.01 -10.39 4.11
C GLN A 5 14.28 -9.56 3.93
N VAL A 6 14.26 -8.59 3.02
CA VAL A 6 15.45 -7.81 2.66
C VAL A 6 15.56 -6.49 3.43
N LEU A 7 14.48 -6.08 4.13
CA LEU A 7 14.35 -4.83 4.90
C LEU A 7 14.64 -3.53 4.11
N LYS A 8 14.85 -3.66 2.79
CA LYS A 8 15.03 -2.55 1.86
C LYS A 8 13.73 -1.77 1.71
N ILE A 9 13.88 -0.45 1.61
CA ILE A 9 12.79 0.47 1.34
C ILE A 9 12.25 0.19 -0.07
N CYS A 10 10.94 0.00 -0.19
CA CYS A 10 10.27 -0.23 -1.48
C CYS A 10 9.39 0.95 -1.92
N ALA A 11 8.97 1.79 -0.98
CA ALA A 11 8.32 3.07 -1.25
C ALA A 11 8.72 4.07 -0.16
N ASN A 12 9.14 5.26 -0.59
CA ASN A 12 9.51 6.38 0.25
C ASN A 12 9.16 7.68 -0.48
N HIS A 13 7.99 8.21 -0.17
CA HIS A 13 7.49 9.48 -0.67
C HIS A 13 6.53 10.09 0.34
N TRP A 14 6.40 11.41 0.30
CA TRP A 14 5.40 12.15 1.07
C TRP A 14 4.04 12.04 0.40
N VAL A 15 2.97 11.90 1.17
CA VAL A 15 1.61 12.03 0.63
C VAL A 15 1.37 13.50 0.34
N THR A 16 1.07 13.85 -0.91
CA THR A 16 0.77 15.23 -1.31
C THR A 16 -0.66 15.35 -1.81
N SER A 17 -1.26 16.54 -1.69
CA SER A 17 -2.65 16.82 -2.11
C SER A 17 -2.89 16.57 -3.61
N ALA A 18 -1.84 16.69 -4.43
CA ALA A 18 -1.88 16.41 -5.86
C ALA A 18 -1.92 14.91 -6.22
N MET A 19 -1.66 13.99 -5.28
CA MET A 19 -1.69 12.54 -5.55
C MET A 19 -3.13 12.04 -5.74
N LYS A 20 -3.36 11.20 -6.74
CA LYS A 20 -4.65 10.57 -6.99
C LYS A 20 -4.55 9.06 -6.77
N LEU A 21 -5.43 8.54 -5.91
CA LEU A 21 -5.59 7.11 -5.70
C LEU A 21 -6.65 6.59 -6.68
N GLU A 22 -6.30 5.61 -7.50
CA GLU A 22 -7.19 5.00 -8.48
C GLU A 22 -7.31 3.48 -8.26
N PRO A 23 -8.50 2.88 -8.40
CA PRO A 23 -8.64 1.44 -8.29
C PRO A 23 -7.97 0.74 -9.48
N MET A 24 -7.30 -0.38 -9.22
CA MET A 24 -6.69 -1.17 -10.29
C MET A 24 -7.75 -1.98 -11.06
N LYS A 25 -7.76 -1.88 -12.39
CA LYS A 25 -8.63 -2.70 -13.25
C LYS A 25 -8.32 -4.19 -13.03
N GLY A 26 -9.33 -4.96 -12.63
CA GLY A 26 -9.19 -6.40 -12.36
C GLY A 26 -8.72 -6.76 -10.95
N ALA A 27 -8.52 -5.77 -10.06
CA ALA A 27 -8.20 -6.02 -8.66
C ALA A 27 -8.85 -4.96 -7.75
N GLU A 28 -10.06 -5.25 -7.26
CA GLU A 28 -10.83 -4.35 -6.37
C GLU A 28 -10.13 -4.06 -5.03
N LYS A 29 -9.22 -4.94 -4.62
CA LYS A 29 -8.41 -4.79 -3.40
C LYS A 29 -7.06 -4.15 -3.66
N ALA A 30 -6.89 -3.49 -4.81
CA ALA A 30 -5.64 -2.86 -5.20
C ALA A 30 -5.85 -1.41 -5.62
N TRP A 31 -4.92 -0.57 -5.17
CA TRP A 31 -4.90 0.86 -5.43
C TRP A 31 -3.62 1.23 -6.16
N VAL A 32 -3.73 2.18 -7.07
CA VAL A 32 -2.64 2.71 -7.88
C VAL A 32 -2.57 4.22 -7.68
N TRP A 33 -1.38 4.76 -7.54
CA TRP A 33 -1.15 6.19 -7.48
C TRP A 33 0.20 6.54 -8.08
N SER A 34 0.38 7.79 -8.47
CA SER A 34 1.67 8.30 -8.95
C SER A 34 2.30 9.18 -7.88
N ALA A 35 3.56 8.92 -7.56
CA ALA A 35 4.30 9.69 -6.57
C ALA A 35 5.78 9.83 -6.98
N MET A 36 6.42 10.88 -6.47
CA MET A 36 7.87 11.04 -6.56
C MET A 36 8.52 10.18 -5.48
N ASP A 37 8.95 8.99 -5.86
CA ASP A 37 9.46 7.96 -4.97
C ASP A 37 11.00 8.00 -4.92
N PHE A 38 11.53 7.96 -3.70
CA PHE A 38 12.96 7.95 -3.39
C PHE A 38 13.43 6.56 -2.91
N ALA A 39 12.66 5.49 -3.19
CA ALA A 39 13.04 4.15 -2.77
C ALA A 39 14.02 3.51 -3.74
N GLY A 40 15.29 3.43 -3.32
CA GLY A 40 16.35 2.68 -4.03
C GLY A 40 17.14 3.50 -5.05
N VAL A 41 16.93 4.81 -5.11
CA VAL A 41 17.64 5.76 -5.98
C VAL A 41 17.94 7.03 -5.18
N GLU A 42 19.09 7.66 -5.46
CA GLU A 42 19.44 8.95 -4.81
C GLU A 42 18.59 10.10 -5.35
N GLU A 43 18.18 10.02 -6.62
CA GLU A 43 17.31 11.01 -7.26
C GLU A 43 15.86 10.53 -7.28
N GLY A 44 14.95 11.34 -6.72
CA GLY A 44 13.53 11.03 -6.67
C GLY A 44 12.94 10.92 -8.07
N LYS A 45 12.25 9.81 -8.35
CA LYS A 45 11.64 9.56 -9.65
C LYS A 45 10.13 9.51 -9.53
N ILE A 46 9.43 10.13 -10.48
CA ILE A 46 7.97 9.99 -10.57
C ILE A 46 7.68 8.57 -11.07
N GLU A 47 7.17 7.72 -10.19
CA GLU A 47 6.82 6.34 -10.48
C GLU A 47 5.35 6.10 -10.14
N GLN A 48 4.72 5.22 -10.92
CA GLN A 48 3.39 4.75 -10.61
C GLN A 48 3.51 3.55 -9.67
N LEU A 49 2.94 3.68 -8.48
CA LEU A 49 2.97 2.67 -7.42
C LEU A 49 1.63 1.95 -7.37
N ALA A 50 1.67 0.66 -7.10
CA ALA A 50 0.48 -0.14 -6.86
C ALA A 50 0.62 -0.97 -5.59
N VAL A 51 -0.39 -0.90 -4.74
CA VAL A 51 -0.51 -1.72 -3.53
C VAL A 51 -1.70 -2.64 -3.66
N ARG A 52 -1.55 -3.90 -3.23
CA ARG A 52 -2.65 -4.87 -3.17
C ARG A 52 -2.80 -5.39 -1.75
N PHE A 53 -4.00 -5.29 -1.21
CA PHE A 53 -4.33 -5.77 0.12
C PHE A 53 -4.93 -7.17 0.09
N LYS A 54 -4.70 -7.94 1.16
CA LYS A 54 -5.35 -9.25 1.35
C LYS A 54 -6.85 -9.10 1.58
N LEU A 55 -7.21 -8.17 2.48
CA LEU A 55 -8.58 -7.86 2.89
C LEU A 55 -9.08 -6.58 2.22
N GLN A 56 -10.36 -6.57 1.86
CA GLN A 56 -11.02 -5.42 1.25
C GLN A 56 -11.21 -4.28 2.26
N GLU A 57 -11.52 -4.61 3.51
CA GLU A 57 -11.63 -3.63 4.60
C GLU A 57 -10.34 -2.82 4.75
N THR A 58 -9.18 -3.49 4.80
CA THR A 58 -7.88 -2.82 4.85
C THR A 58 -7.64 -1.94 3.63
N ALA A 59 -8.06 -2.37 2.44
CA ALA A 59 -7.95 -1.55 1.23
C ALA A 59 -8.81 -0.27 1.34
N ASN A 60 -10.02 -0.38 1.87
CA ASN A 60 -10.92 0.76 2.07
C ASN A 60 -10.38 1.72 3.15
N THR A 61 -9.91 1.18 4.27
CA THR A 61 -9.28 1.96 5.34
C THR A 61 -8.04 2.69 4.82
N PHE A 62 -7.21 2.03 4.01
CA PHE A 62 -6.05 2.66 3.39
C PHE A 62 -6.46 3.86 2.52
N LYS A 63 -7.47 3.69 1.66
CA LYS A 63 -7.99 4.77 0.83
C LYS A 63 -8.46 5.95 1.69
N GLN A 64 -9.25 5.67 2.72
CA GLN A 64 -9.77 6.71 3.62
C GLN A 64 -8.63 7.48 4.30
N ILE A 65 -7.68 6.79 4.93
CA ILE A 65 -6.54 7.42 5.60
C ILE A 65 -5.69 8.21 4.60
N PHE A 66 -5.53 7.72 3.37
CA PHE A 66 -4.77 8.41 2.34
C PHE A 66 -5.44 9.73 1.96
N GLU A 67 -6.76 9.73 1.73
CA GLU A 67 -7.54 10.93 1.43
C GLU A 67 -7.53 11.92 2.60
N GLU A 68 -7.72 11.45 3.84
CA GLU A 68 -7.61 12.27 5.04
C GLU A 68 -6.22 12.90 5.19
N SER A 69 -5.16 12.12 4.93
CA SER A 69 -3.77 12.59 4.99
C SER A 69 -3.49 13.68 3.96
N LYS A 70 -4.08 13.58 2.75
CA LYS A 70 -3.98 14.64 1.74
C LYS A 70 -4.60 15.95 2.22
N ILE A 71 -5.80 15.88 2.82
CA ILE A 71 -6.52 17.05 3.34
C ILE A 71 -5.74 17.69 4.49
N ALA A 72 -5.20 16.87 5.40
CA ALA A 72 -4.40 17.36 6.52
C ALA A 72 -3.10 18.06 6.05
N GLN A 73 -2.46 17.53 5.00
CA GLN A 73 -1.30 18.16 4.38
C GLN A 73 -1.62 19.53 3.78
N GLU A 74 -2.78 19.70 3.15
CA GLU A 74 -3.24 20.99 2.64
C GLU A 74 -3.48 22.00 3.77
N ASN A 75 -4.08 21.55 4.87
CA ASN A 75 -4.35 22.38 6.05
C ASN A 75 -3.12 22.63 6.94
N LYS A 76 -1.95 22.05 6.60
CA LYS A 76 -0.71 22.12 7.39
C LYS A 76 -0.88 21.63 8.85
N GLU A 77 -1.87 20.78 9.09
CA GLU A 77 -2.21 20.20 10.39
C GLU A 77 -1.59 18.79 10.50
N LEU A 78 -0.94 18.49 11.62
CA LEU A 78 -0.32 17.20 11.86
C LEU A 78 -1.40 16.20 12.31
N MET A 79 -1.69 15.19 11.49
CA MET A 79 -2.59 14.09 11.88
C MET A 79 -2.06 13.39 13.13
N SER A 80 -2.92 13.24 14.16
CA SER A 80 -2.61 12.40 15.32
C SER A 80 -2.60 10.91 14.94
N PRO A 81 -1.78 10.05 15.58
CA PRO A 81 -1.59 8.67 15.15
C PRO A 81 -2.90 7.85 15.17
N VAL A 82 -3.18 7.22 14.02
CA VAL A 82 -4.30 6.28 13.79
C VAL A 82 -4.10 4.93 14.52
N ALA A 83 -3.35 4.89 15.63
CA ALA A 83 -3.25 3.70 16.47
C ALA A 83 -4.49 3.55 17.37
N ALA A 84 -5.28 4.60 17.56
CA ALA A 84 -6.36 4.65 18.55
C ALA A 84 -7.77 4.31 18.04
N ARG A 85 -7.97 4.05 16.73
CA ARG A 85 -9.33 3.87 16.15
C ARG A 85 -9.66 2.46 15.64
N VAL A 86 -8.75 1.48 15.75
CA VAL A 86 -9.07 0.09 15.42
C VAL A 86 -9.65 -0.59 16.66
N THR A 87 -10.93 -0.37 16.92
CA THR A 87 -11.72 -1.14 17.89
C THR A 87 -11.98 -2.53 17.28
N THR A 88 -11.27 -3.51 17.82
CA THR A 88 -11.72 -4.86 18.14
C THR A 88 -12.83 -5.48 17.28
N GLN A 89 -12.49 -6.50 16.49
CA GLN A 89 -13.17 -7.78 16.59
C GLN A 89 -12.13 -8.91 16.64
N GLU A 90 -11.97 -9.49 17.83
CA GLU A 90 -11.31 -10.78 18.01
C GLU A 90 -12.15 -11.87 17.34
N VAL A 91 -11.55 -12.66 16.45
CA VAL A 91 -11.96 -14.06 16.27
C VAL A 91 -10.69 -14.92 16.22
N HIS A 92 -10.44 -15.52 17.38
CA HIS A 92 -9.81 -16.81 17.64
C HIS A 92 -8.88 -17.40 16.56
N GLN A 93 -7.60 -17.51 16.90
CA GLN A 93 -6.66 -18.40 16.23
C GLN A 93 -7.20 -19.84 16.26
N PRO A 94 -6.99 -20.60 15.18
CA PRO A 94 -6.40 -21.90 15.32
C PRO A 94 -5.03 -21.87 14.65
N ARG A 95 -4.05 -22.46 15.32
CA ARG A 95 -2.71 -22.74 14.76
C ARG A 95 -2.88 -23.48 13.43
N CYS A 96 -2.57 -22.82 12.32
CA CYS A 96 -2.37 -23.50 11.05
C CYS A 96 -0.87 -23.53 10.77
N VAL A 97 -0.28 -24.70 11.00
CA VAL A 97 1.01 -25.10 10.45
C VAL A 97 0.89 -24.98 8.93
N PHE A 98 1.70 -24.15 8.29
CA PHE A 98 1.77 -24.10 6.83
C PHE A 98 2.56 -25.33 6.36
N PRO A 99 1.99 -26.26 5.58
CA PRO A 99 2.80 -27.18 4.82
C PRO A 99 3.50 -26.37 3.72
N ALA A 100 4.78 -26.68 3.53
CA ALA A 100 5.51 -26.30 2.34
C ALA A 100 4.89 -26.98 1.11
N ASP A 101 5.11 -26.31 -0.02
CA ASP A 101 5.03 -26.81 -1.37
C ASP A 101 3.76 -26.64 -2.22
N HIS A 102 4.07 -26.10 -3.41
CA HIS A 102 3.39 -26.17 -4.69
C HIS A 102 2.02 -25.52 -4.84
N LEU A 103 2.02 -24.33 -5.45
CA LEU A 103 1.42 -24.15 -6.78
C LEU A 103 2.01 -22.89 -7.45
N ASN A 104 2.75 -23.13 -8.52
CA ASN A 104 3.06 -22.13 -9.54
C ASN A 104 1.75 -21.65 -10.14
N THR A 105 1.25 -20.50 -9.70
CA THR A 105 0.30 -19.72 -10.48
C THR A 105 1.11 -18.66 -11.21
N ALA A 106 1.28 -18.87 -12.51
CA ALA A 106 1.89 -17.91 -13.41
C ALA A 106 1.24 -16.53 -13.20
N VAL A 107 1.97 -15.63 -12.55
CA VAL A 107 1.70 -14.21 -12.68
C VAL A 107 2.10 -13.89 -14.10
N THR A 108 1.13 -13.73 -15.00
CA THR A 108 1.39 -13.14 -16.31
C THR A 108 2.03 -11.79 -16.05
N VAL A 109 3.35 -11.70 -16.22
CA VAL A 109 4.12 -10.47 -16.16
C VAL A 109 3.76 -9.70 -17.42
N GLN A 110 2.61 -9.04 -17.38
CA GLN A 110 2.36 -7.89 -18.23
C GLN A 110 3.44 -6.86 -17.86
N PRO A 111 4.30 -6.42 -18.78
CA PRO A 111 5.26 -5.35 -18.52
C PRO A 111 4.48 -4.04 -18.38
N SER A 112 3.88 -3.84 -17.21
CA SER A 112 3.27 -2.57 -16.84
C SER A 112 4.34 -1.70 -16.18
N PRO A 113 4.40 -0.40 -16.47
CA PRO A 113 5.37 0.53 -15.88
C PRO A 113 5.11 0.81 -14.38
N VAL A 114 4.36 -0.07 -13.70
CA VAL A 114 3.83 0.13 -12.36
C VAL A 114 4.64 -0.67 -11.35
N LYS A 115 5.28 0.04 -10.43
CA LYS A 115 6.05 -0.51 -9.33
C LYS A 115 5.09 -1.09 -8.27
N ARG A 116 5.06 -2.41 -8.18
CA ARG A 116 4.27 -3.12 -7.16
C ARG A 116 5.02 -3.11 -5.84
N ILE A 117 4.34 -2.69 -4.78
CA ILE A 117 4.87 -2.61 -3.42
C ILE A 117 4.20 -3.60 -2.49
#